data_AF-X0XJR3-F1
#
_entry.id   AF-X0XJR3-F1
#
_cell.length_a   1.000
_cell.length_b   1.000
_cell.length_c   1.000
_cell.angle_alpha   90.00
_cell.angle_beta   90.00
_cell.angle_gamma   90.00
#
_symmetry.space_group_name_H-M   'P 1'
#
loop_
_entity.id
_entity.type
_entity.pdbx_description
1 polymer ?
#
loop_
_entity_poly.entity_id
_entity_poly.type
_entity_poly.pdbx_seq_one_letter_code
_entity_poly.pdbx_strand_id
1 'polypeptide(L)'
;MTAVPAQVAGVKEIVVVSPPRYRGSIHPVILAVCEELGIDEVYRIGGAQAVAALAFGTQTIDPVDKIVGPGNQWVQMAKRKVFGVVNIDSIAGPSEVLIIANDKANPAWVAADMLSQAEHAPGSAVLFTDSQNFAQRTLEVLKERVNELSRKEDTIKCLLKFGAIIVFEDFDGVITQANFFAAEHLEIQCGDESKRIADRIKNAGAIFI
;
A
#
# COMPACT_ATOMS: atom_id res chain seq x y z
N MET A 1 -9.31 -1.17 -9.00
CA MET A 1 -9.66 -1.50 -7.59
C MET A 1 -10.85 -0.71 -7.06
N THR A 2 -11.05 0.57 -7.43
CA THR A 2 -12.16 1.40 -6.89
C THR A 2 -13.44 1.37 -7.73
N ALA A 3 -13.31 1.44 -9.06
CA ALA A 3 -14.46 1.55 -9.95
C ALA A 3 -15.32 0.26 -10.00
N VAL A 4 -14.69 -0.91 -10.14
CA VAL A 4 -15.41 -2.19 -10.22
C VAL A 4 -16.32 -2.43 -8.99
N PRO A 5 -15.87 -2.25 -7.73
CA PRO A 5 -16.78 -2.32 -6.58
C PRO A 5 -17.93 -1.31 -6.62
N ALA A 6 -17.70 -0.09 -7.12
CA ALA A 6 -18.75 0.92 -7.26
C ALA A 6 -19.82 0.48 -8.29
N GLN A 7 -19.39 -0.11 -9.41
CA GLN A 7 -20.30 -0.67 -10.41
C GLN A 7 -21.11 -1.84 -9.87
N VAL A 8 -20.46 -2.77 -9.15
CA VAL A 8 -21.13 -3.89 -8.49
C VAL A 8 -22.15 -3.41 -7.45
N ALA A 9 -21.85 -2.31 -6.75
CA ALA A 9 -22.76 -1.67 -5.80
C ALA A 9 -23.92 -0.90 -6.49
N GLY A 10 -23.90 -0.75 -7.81
CA GLY A 10 -24.95 -0.05 -8.57
C GLY A 10 -24.83 1.48 -8.56
N VAL A 11 -23.62 2.01 -8.34
CA VAL A 11 -23.35 3.46 -8.47
C VAL A 11 -23.56 3.87 -9.93
N LYS A 12 -24.43 4.87 -10.14
CA LYS A 12 -24.83 5.32 -11.48
C LYS A 12 -23.84 6.25 -12.15
N GLU A 13 -23.16 7.07 -11.35
CA GLU A 13 -22.24 8.12 -11.81
C GLU A 13 -20.88 7.87 -11.19
N ILE A 14 -19.88 7.60 -12.02
CA ILE A 14 -18.52 7.30 -11.61
C ILE A 14 -17.59 8.25 -12.35
N VAL A 15 -16.96 9.14 -11.59
CA VAL A 15 -15.94 10.06 -12.09
C VAL A 15 -14.54 9.59 -11.73
N VAL A 16 -13.62 9.68 -12.70
CA VAL A 16 -12.20 9.37 -12.50
C VAL A 16 -11.37 10.64 -12.66
N VAL A 17 -10.55 10.95 -11.67
CA VAL A 17 -9.55 12.02 -11.75
C VAL A 17 -8.15 11.42 -11.82
N SER A 18 -7.34 11.87 -12.77
CA SER A 18 -5.94 11.48 -12.86
C SER A 18 -5.08 12.69 -13.16
N PRO A 19 -3.98 12.93 -12.40
CA PRO A 19 -3.08 14.00 -12.72
C PRO A 19 -2.48 13.81 -14.12
N PRO A 20 -2.30 14.89 -14.90
CA PRO A 20 -1.74 14.79 -16.23
C PRO A 20 -0.25 14.39 -16.17
N ARG A 21 0.18 13.58 -17.14
CA ARG A 21 1.59 13.29 -17.41
C ARG A 21 2.32 14.53 -17.94
N TYR A 22 3.65 14.44 -18.01
CA TYR A 22 4.46 15.41 -18.75
C TYR A 22 3.92 15.53 -20.18
N ARG A 23 3.46 16.74 -20.56
CA ARG A 23 2.69 17.10 -21.78
C ARG A 23 1.16 16.98 -21.73
N GLY A 24 0.54 16.78 -20.58
CA GLY A 24 -0.90 17.05 -20.39
C GLY A 24 -1.86 15.91 -20.70
N SER A 25 -1.37 14.67 -20.94
CA SER A 25 -2.21 13.49 -21.20
C SER A 25 -2.44 12.65 -19.95
N ILE A 26 -3.54 11.88 -19.91
CA ILE A 26 -3.72 10.79 -18.94
C ILE A 26 -2.89 9.59 -19.39
N HIS A 27 -2.46 8.75 -18.46
CA HIS A 27 -1.81 7.50 -18.82
C HIS A 27 -2.75 6.62 -19.68
N PRO A 28 -2.32 6.12 -20.86
CA PRO A 28 -3.21 5.44 -21.80
C PRO A 28 -3.86 4.19 -21.20
N VAL A 29 -3.16 3.50 -20.28
CA VAL A 29 -3.74 2.34 -19.55
C VAL A 29 -4.91 2.76 -18.67
N ILE A 30 -4.87 3.94 -18.03
CA ILE A 30 -6.02 4.41 -17.23
C ILE A 30 -7.22 4.64 -18.15
N LEU A 31 -7.01 5.28 -19.31
CA LEU A 31 -8.08 5.52 -20.28
C LEU A 31 -8.64 4.21 -20.87
N ALA A 32 -7.78 3.27 -21.22
CA ALA A 32 -8.21 1.96 -21.73
C ALA A 32 -9.02 1.18 -20.69
N VAL A 33 -8.65 1.26 -19.40
CA VAL A 33 -9.43 0.64 -18.32
C VAL A 33 -10.75 1.38 -18.09
N CYS A 34 -10.79 2.72 -18.22
CA CYS A 34 -12.05 3.46 -18.13
C CYS A 34 -12.99 3.07 -19.27
N GLU A 35 -12.48 2.98 -20.51
CA GLU A 35 -13.24 2.51 -21.68
C GLU A 35 -13.81 1.10 -21.47
N GLU A 36 -12.97 0.15 -21.04
CA GLU A 36 -13.39 -1.24 -20.78
C GLU A 36 -14.48 -1.31 -19.70
N LEU A 37 -14.44 -0.40 -18.73
CA LEU A 37 -15.44 -0.31 -17.67
C LEU A 37 -16.63 0.58 -18.04
N GLY A 38 -16.66 1.22 -19.21
CA GLY A 38 -17.72 2.17 -19.61
C GLY A 38 -17.79 3.40 -18.69
N ILE A 39 -16.63 3.96 -18.33
CA ILE A 39 -16.50 5.17 -17.52
C ILE A 39 -16.09 6.34 -18.41
N ASP A 40 -17.03 7.23 -18.63
CA ASP A 40 -16.91 8.29 -19.63
C ASP A 40 -16.44 9.62 -19.01
N GLU A 41 -16.65 9.78 -17.70
CA GLU A 41 -16.33 11.00 -16.97
C GLU A 41 -14.92 10.95 -16.37
N VAL A 42 -13.94 11.45 -17.15
CA VAL A 42 -12.53 11.43 -16.76
C VAL A 42 -11.88 12.80 -16.85
N TYR A 43 -11.36 13.31 -15.73
CA TYR A 43 -10.71 14.63 -15.65
C TYR A 43 -9.20 14.56 -15.42
N ARG A 44 -8.50 15.48 -16.10
CA ARG A 44 -7.04 15.65 -16.03
C ARG A 44 -6.60 16.53 -14.86
N ILE A 45 -6.99 16.14 -13.65
CA ILE A 45 -6.68 16.85 -12.42
C ILE A 45 -6.23 15.85 -11.34
N GLY A 46 -5.45 16.31 -10.38
CA GLY A 46 -5.03 15.51 -9.24
C GLY A 46 -4.76 16.38 -8.02
N GLY A 47 -4.26 15.79 -6.94
CA GLY A 47 -3.92 16.53 -5.72
C GLY A 47 -5.14 17.04 -4.95
N ALA A 48 -4.89 17.98 -4.04
CA ALA A 48 -5.93 18.54 -3.17
C ALA A 48 -7.03 19.28 -3.95
N GLN A 49 -6.68 19.93 -5.05
CA GLN A 49 -7.61 20.63 -5.93
C GLN A 49 -8.60 19.69 -6.62
N ALA A 50 -8.19 18.47 -6.95
CA ALA A 50 -9.12 17.47 -7.49
C ALA A 50 -10.11 17.01 -6.44
N VAL A 51 -9.63 16.77 -5.22
CA VAL A 51 -10.50 16.43 -4.08
C VAL A 51 -11.51 17.55 -3.80
N ALA A 52 -11.08 18.81 -3.84
CA ALA A 52 -11.98 19.95 -3.65
C ALA A 52 -13.00 20.08 -4.79
N ALA A 53 -12.58 19.91 -6.05
CA ALA A 53 -13.48 19.96 -7.20
C ALA A 53 -14.54 18.86 -7.14
N LEU A 54 -14.16 17.64 -6.75
CA LEU A 54 -15.10 16.54 -6.53
C LEU A 54 -16.01 16.78 -5.33
N ALA A 55 -15.52 17.40 -4.25
CA ALA A 55 -16.31 17.60 -3.04
C ALA A 55 -17.33 18.74 -3.13
N PHE A 56 -16.99 19.81 -3.84
CA PHE A 56 -17.78 21.05 -3.87
C PHE A 56 -18.37 21.37 -5.24
N GLY A 57 -17.96 20.64 -6.27
CA GLY A 57 -18.29 20.95 -7.65
C GLY A 57 -17.52 22.13 -8.21
N THR A 58 -17.55 22.27 -9.53
CA THR A 58 -17.05 23.40 -10.31
C THR A 58 -18.02 23.68 -11.46
N GLN A 59 -17.71 24.61 -12.36
CA GLN A 59 -18.50 24.79 -13.59
C GLN A 59 -18.43 23.59 -14.56
N THR A 60 -17.52 22.63 -14.33
CA THR A 60 -17.26 21.51 -15.26
C THR A 60 -17.34 20.14 -14.59
N ILE A 61 -17.24 20.08 -13.26
CA ILE A 61 -17.20 18.85 -12.48
C ILE A 61 -18.33 18.95 -11.47
N ASP A 62 -19.32 18.08 -11.57
CA ASP A 62 -20.38 18.01 -10.58
C ASP A 62 -19.85 17.41 -9.26
N PRO A 63 -20.39 17.84 -8.10
CA PRO A 63 -19.97 17.28 -6.82
C PRO A 63 -20.39 15.81 -6.69
N VAL A 64 -19.59 15.01 -5.99
CA VAL A 64 -19.88 13.59 -5.71
C VAL A 64 -20.20 13.36 -4.24
N ASP A 65 -20.91 12.26 -3.93
CA ASP A 65 -21.23 11.91 -2.54
C ASP A 65 -20.09 11.21 -1.79
N LYS A 66 -19.16 10.57 -2.52
CA LYS A 66 -18.05 9.81 -1.92
C LYS A 66 -16.79 9.86 -2.78
N ILE A 67 -15.65 10.13 -2.14
CA ILE A 67 -14.33 10.12 -2.77
C ILE A 67 -13.53 8.91 -2.27
N VAL A 68 -13.04 8.08 -3.19
CA VAL A 68 -12.23 6.90 -2.89
C VAL A 68 -10.91 6.92 -3.65
N GLY A 69 -9.95 6.13 -3.19
CA GLY A 69 -8.66 5.93 -3.84
C GLY A 69 -7.50 6.52 -3.05
N PRO A 70 -6.31 5.91 -3.17
CA PRO A 70 -5.11 6.37 -2.49
C PRO A 70 -4.56 7.65 -3.16
N GLY A 71 -3.68 8.33 -2.44
CA GLY A 71 -2.93 9.44 -2.98
C GLY A 71 -1.81 9.86 -2.02
N ASN A 72 -1.01 10.82 -2.45
CA ASN A 72 0.02 11.38 -1.58
C ASN A 72 -0.61 12.11 -0.37
N GLN A 73 0.24 12.52 0.58
CA GLN A 73 -0.17 13.24 1.78
C GLN A 73 -1.13 14.43 1.54
N TRP A 74 -1.02 15.13 0.40
CA TRP A 74 -1.89 16.26 0.08
C TRP A 74 -3.31 15.81 -0.27
N VAL A 75 -3.45 14.73 -1.03
CA VAL A 75 -4.74 14.09 -1.32
C VAL A 75 -5.36 13.59 -0.02
N GLN A 76 -4.58 12.91 0.81
CA GLN A 76 -5.06 12.35 2.08
C GLN A 76 -5.52 13.44 3.06
N MET A 77 -4.77 14.54 3.16
CA MET A 77 -5.16 15.68 3.98
C MET A 77 -6.37 16.42 3.41
N ALA A 78 -6.48 16.54 2.09
CA ALA A 78 -7.67 17.13 1.46
C ALA A 78 -8.91 16.27 1.72
N LYS A 79 -8.84 14.94 1.54
CA LYS A 79 -9.92 13.99 1.86
C LYS A 79 -10.37 14.14 3.30
N ARG A 80 -9.43 14.22 4.24
CA ARG A 80 -9.72 14.47 5.66
C ARG A 80 -10.45 15.80 5.88
N LYS A 81 -10.11 16.85 5.15
CA LYS A 81 -10.72 18.19 5.29
C LYS A 81 -12.12 18.29 4.70
N VAL A 82 -12.42 17.53 3.66
CA VAL A 82 -13.75 17.51 3.02
C VAL A 82 -14.68 16.44 3.61
N PHE A 83 -14.17 15.55 4.45
CA PHE A 83 -15.01 14.56 5.13
C PHE A 83 -16.13 15.22 5.94
N GLY A 84 -17.36 14.79 5.68
CA GLY A 84 -18.59 15.38 6.23
C GLY A 84 -19.35 16.26 5.24
N VAL A 85 -18.65 16.85 4.26
CA VAL A 85 -19.29 17.38 3.03
C VAL A 85 -19.51 16.24 2.05
N VAL A 86 -18.47 15.42 1.88
CA VAL A 86 -18.53 14.15 1.15
C VAL A 86 -18.02 13.02 2.03
N ASN A 87 -18.43 11.80 1.75
CA ASN A 87 -17.87 10.63 2.40
C ASN A 87 -16.48 10.29 1.81
N ILE A 88 -15.65 9.59 2.57
CA ILE A 88 -14.36 9.07 2.10
C ILE A 88 -14.22 7.58 2.47
N ASP A 89 -13.35 6.85 1.77
CA ASP A 89 -12.98 5.48 2.12
C ASP A 89 -12.15 5.42 3.41
N SER A 90 -10.95 5.99 3.39
CA SER A 90 -10.01 5.99 4.50
C SER A 90 -8.91 7.04 4.30
N ILE A 91 -8.15 7.29 5.37
CA ILE A 91 -6.91 8.04 5.31
C ILE A 91 -5.76 7.03 5.22
N ALA A 92 -5.53 6.50 4.03
CA ALA A 92 -4.33 5.73 3.69
C ALA A 92 -3.05 6.49 4.07
N GLY A 93 -2.12 5.76 4.71
CA GLY A 93 -0.76 6.19 5.00
C GLY A 93 0.20 5.84 3.85
N PRO A 94 1.53 5.97 4.06
CA PRO A 94 2.50 5.37 3.16
C PRO A 94 2.30 3.85 3.13
N SER A 95 2.54 3.24 1.98
CA SER A 95 2.32 1.81 1.85
C SER A 95 3.29 1.04 2.76
N GLU A 96 2.80 -0.05 3.36
CA GLU A 96 3.52 -0.82 4.37
C GLU A 96 3.45 -2.33 4.13
N VAL A 97 4.54 -3.04 4.43
CA VAL A 97 4.56 -4.51 4.55
C VAL A 97 5.19 -4.94 5.87
N LEU A 98 4.52 -5.85 6.57
CA LEU A 98 5.05 -6.64 7.66
C LEU A 98 5.21 -8.09 7.18
N ILE A 99 6.39 -8.67 7.35
CA ILE A 99 6.67 -10.06 7.02
C ILE A 99 6.90 -10.81 8.33
N ILE A 100 6.16 -11.88 8.54
CA ILE A 100 6.43 -12.88 9.57
C ILE A 100 7.14 -14.04 8.90
N ALA A 101 8.38 -14.35 9.32
CA ALA A 101 9.12 -15.47 8.76
C ALA A 101 9.97 -16.19 9.80
N ASN A 102 10.21 -17.48 9.56
CA ASN A 102 11.09 -18.32 10.38
C ASN A 102 12.17 -18.99 9.51
N ASP A 103 12.99 -19.87 10.11
CA ASP A 103 14.09 -20.55 9.43
C ASP A 103 13.67 -21.45 8.24
N LYS A 104 12.36 -21.69 8.03
CA LYS A 104 11.84 -22.42 6.86
C LYS A 104 11.69 -21.51 5.63
N ALA A 105 11.66 -20.20 5.79
CA ALA A 105 11.58 -19.25 4.68
C ALA A 105 12.91 -19.15 3.94
N ASN A 106 12.85 -18.64 2.71
CA ASN A 106 14.04 -18.28 1.95
C ASN A 106 14.44 -16.83 2.28
N PRO A 107 15.62 -16.57 2.88
CA PRO A 107 16.08 -15.21 3.18
C PRO A 107 16.10 -14.28 1.95
N ALA A 108 16.34 -14.82 0.76
CA ALA A 108 16.38 -14.04 -0.46
C ALA A 108 14.99 -13.59 -0.94
N TRP A 109 13.95 -14.36 -0.66
CA TRP A 109 12.58 -13.97 -0.98
C TRP A 109 12.10 -12.91 -0.01
N VAL A 110 12.27 -13.14 1.30
CA VAL A 110 11.94 -12.14 2.34
C VAL A 110 12.67 -10.82 2.09
N ALA A 111 13.96 -10.85 1.72
CA ALA A 111 14.69 -9.63 1.37
C ALA A 111 14.12 -8.94 0.12
N ALA A 112 13.70 -9.70 -0.89
CA ALA A 112 13.07 -9.14 -2.09
C ALA A 112 11.72 -8.49 -1.75
N ASP A 113 10.92 -9.10 -0.90
CA ASP A 113 9.62 -8.56 -0.46
C ASP A 113 9.81 -7.27 0.35
N MET A 114 10.79 -7.25 1.27
CA MET A 114 11.17 -6.01 1.97
C MET A 114 11.59 -4.89 1.01
N LEU A 115 12.37 -5.22 -0.03
CA LEU A 115 12.83 -4.26 -1.02
C LEU A 115 11.69 -3.76 -1.93
N SER A 116 10.76 -4.64 -2.31
CA SER A 116 9.60 -4.31 -3.14
C SER A 116 8.78 -3.17 -2.54
N GLN A 117 8.70 -3.13 -1.22
CA GLN A 117 7.98 -2.09 -0.52
C GLN A 117 8.83 -0.84 -0.30
N ALA A 118 10.09 -1.01 0.08
CA ALA A 118 10.99 0.11 0.35
C ALA A 118 11.26 0.98 -0.90
N GLU A 119 11.16 0.44 -2.12
CA GLU A 119 11.37 1.22 -3.35
C GLU A 119 10.22 2.18 -3.71
N HIS A 120 9.05 2.04 -3.07
CA HIS A 120 7.90 2.93 -3.31
C HIS A 120 8.11 4.37 -2.81
N ALA A 121 9.06 4.59 -1.89
CA ALA A 121 9.56 5.89 -1.42
C ALA A 121 8.50 7.01 -1.19
N PRO A 122 7.95 7.15 0.04
CA PRO A 122 8.25 6.36 1.24
C PRO A 122 7.45 5.06 1.30
N GLY A 123 8.15 3.94 1.50
CA GLY A 123 7.57 2.66 1.90
C GLY A 123 8.15 2.19 3.23
N SER A 124 7.39 1.36 3.95
CA SER A 124 7.78 0.75 5.22
C SER A 124 7.90 -0.77 5.05
N ALA A 125 8.98 -1.37 5.56
CA ALA A 125 9.27 -2.80 5.38
C ALA A 125 9.84 -3.42 6.66
N VAL A 126 9.06 -4.27 7.31
CA VAL A 126 9.41 -4.83 8.61
C VAL A 126 9.40 -6.36 8.55
N LEU A 127 10.43 -7.00 9.12
CA LEU A 127 10.50 -8.45 9.31
C LEU A 127 10.41 -8.78 10.80
N PHE A 128 9.45 -9.61 11.18
CA PHE A 128 9.38 -10.26 12.50
C PHE A 128 9.77 -11.73 12.38
N THR A 129 10.66 -12.17 13.26
CA THR A 129 11.13 -13.55 13.31
C THR A 129 11.49 -13.93 14.74
N ASP A 130 11.49 -15.22 15.07
CA ASP A 130 12.03 -15.77 16.32
C ASP A 130 13.45 -16.33 16.15
N SER A 131 14.05 -16.18 14.96
CA SER A 131 15.39 -16.70 14.65
C SER A 131 16.40 -15.59 14.37
N GLN A 132 17.36 -15.45 15.29
CA GLN A 132 18.50 -14.55 15.11
C GLN A 132 19.36 -14.92 13.89
N ASN A 133 19.50 -16.23 13.61
CA ASN A 133 20.27 -16.69 12.47
C ASN A 133 19.56 -16.36 11.15
N PHE A 134 18.24 -16.56 11.08
CA PHE A 134 17.45 -16.15 9.92
C PHE A 134 17.54 -14.65 9.67
N ALA A 135 17.34 -13.84 10.71
CA ALA A 135 17.42 -12.38 10.63
C ALA A 135 18.76 -11.90 10.04
N GLN A 136 19.87 -12.48 10.50
CA GLN A 136 21.20 -12.11 10.02
C GLN A 136 21.41 -12.48 8.55
N ARG A 137 20.98 -13.68 8.14
CA ARG A 137 21.05 -14.12 6.73
C ARG A 137 20.21 -13.21 5.84
N THR A 138 18.99 -12.86 6.25
CA THR A 138 18.12 -11.95 5.49
C THR A 138 18.74 -10.55 5.37
N LEU A 139 19.34 -10.03 6.44
CA LEU A 139 20.04 -8.74 6.41
C LEU A 139 21.22 -8.74 5.43
N GLU A 140 21.99 -9.83 5.36
CA GLU A 140 23.09 -9.97 4.42
C GLU A 140 22.60 -9.93 2.98
N VAL A 141 21.55 -10.70 2.66
CA VAL A 141 20.95 -10.70 1.32
C VAL A 141 20.34 -9.33 0.98
N LEU A 142 19.68 -8.67 1.93
CA LEU A 142 19.13 -7.33 1.75
C LEU A 142 20.23 -6.32 1.36
N LYS A 143 21.38 -6.37 2.04
CA LYS A 143 22.54 -5.51 1.76
C LYS A 143 23.15 -5.77 0.39
N GLU A 144 23.13 -7.01 -0.08
CA GLU A 144 23.59 -7.37 -1.42
C GLU A 144 22.62 -6.86 -2.48
N ARG A 145 21.35 -7.26 -2.39
CA ARG A 145 20.30 -7.04 -3.39
C ARG A 145 19.94 -5.59 -3.60
N VAL A 146 20.00 -4.75 -2.56
CA VAL A 146 19.70 -3.32 -2.70
C VAL A 146 20.61 -2.62 -3.72
N ASN A 147 21.81 -3.15 -3.97
CA ASN A 147 22.74 -2.59 -4.95
C ASN A 147 22.35 -2.87 -6.40
N GLU A 148 21.45 -3.84 -6.64
CA GLU A 148 20.96 -4.22 -7.96
C GLU A 148 19.82 -3.30 -8.43
N LEU A 149 19.21 -2.53 -7.51
CA LEU A 149 18.05 -1.69 -7.80
C LEU A 149 18.43 -0.38 -8.49
N SER A 150 17.65 -0.01 -9.50
CA SER A 150 17.78 1.30 -10.18
C SER A 150 17.53 2.48 -9.23
N ARG A 151 16.72 2.27 -8.18
CA ARG A 151 16.36 3.25 -7.15
C ARG A 151 17.06 3.01 -5.81
N LYS A 152 18.28 2.47 -5.82
CA LYS A 152 19.02 2.07 -4.60
C LYS A 152 19.07 3.14 -3.51
N GLU A 153 19.34 4.41 -3.86
CA GLU A 153 19.57 5.46 -2.87
C GLU A 153 18.30 5.81 -2.09
N ASP A 154 17.18 5.91 -2.79
CA ASP A 154 15.88 6.16 -2.16
C ASP A 154 15.42 4.96 -1.33
N THR A 155 15.68 3.75 -1.83
CA THR A 155 15.36 2.49 -1.13
C THR A 155 16.13 2.37 0.18
N ILE A 156 17.44 2.63 0.16
CA ILE A 156 18.28 2.63 1.37
C ILE A 156 17.79 3.67 2.38
N LYS A 157 17.45 4.89 1.93
CA LYS A 157 16.89 5.92 2.82
C LYS A 157 15.58 5.48 3.46
N CYS A 158 14.72 4.79 2.72
CA CYS A 158 13.47 4.24 3.26
C CYS A 158 13.74 3.14 4.29
N LEU A 159 14.59 2.17 3.97
CA LEU A 159 14.97 1.09 4.89
C LEU A 159 15.59 1.62 6.19
N LEU A 160 16.47 2.62 6.11
CA LEU A 160 17.09 3.21 7.30
C LEU A 160 16.10 3.99 8.18
N LYS A 161 15.02 4.51 7.59
CA LYS A 161 14.06 5.36 8.30
C LYS A 161 12.83 4.59 8.79
N PHE A 162 12.38 3.59 8.02
CA PHE A 162 11.12 2.89 8.19
C PHE A 162 11.25 1.37 8.08
N GLY A 163 12.46 0.84 7.90
CA GLY A 163 12.71 -0.59 7.87
C GLY A 163 13.16 -1.13 9.22
N ALA A 164 12.82 -2.37 9.51
CA ALA A 164 13.32 -3.07 10.70
C ALA A 164 13.34 -4.59 10.50
N ILE A 165 14.30 -5.25 11.14
CA ILE A 165 14.27 -6.69 11.39
C ILE A 165 14.23 -6.86 12.91
N ILE A 166 13.15 -7.44 13.43
CA ILE A 166 12.92 -7.61 14.86
C ILE A 166 12.92 -9.10 15.18
N VAL A 167 13.81 -9.47 16.09
CA VAL A 167 13.95 -10.84 16.58
C VAL A 167 13.25 -10.95 17.93
N PHE A 168 12.35 -11.92 18.04
CA PHE A 168 11.57 -12.22 19.23
C PHE A 168 12.13 -13.44 19.95
N GLU A 169 11.88 -13.54 21.26
CA GLU A 169 12.29 -14.72 22.04
C GLU A 169 11.50 -15.97 21.64
N ASP A 170 10.24 -15.81 21.25
CA ASP A 170 9.37 -16.87 20.78
C ASP A 170 8.37 -16.37 19.72
N PHE A 171 7.74 -17.34 19.06
CA PHE A 171 6.78 -17.07 17.99
C PHE A 171 5.44 -16.51 18.50
N ASP A 172 5.10 -16.69 19.77
CA ASP A 172 3.91 -16.08 20.37
C ASP A 172 4.08 -14.57 20.51
N GLY A 173 5.29 -14.12 20.82
CA GLY A 173 5.71 -12.72 20.77
C GLY A 173 5.58 -12.12 19.37
N VAL A 174 6.01 -12.85 18.33
CA VAL A 174 5.84 -12.45 16.92
C VAL A 174 4.37 -12.17 16.60
N ILE A 175 3.49 -13.11 16.91
CA ILE A 175 2.04 -12.98 16.62
C ILE A 175 1.40 -11.86 17.43
N THR A 176 1.79 -11.71 18.70
CA THR A 176 1.28 -10.65 19.56
C THR A 176 1.65 -9.27 19.01
N GLN A 177 2.90 -9.09 18.62
CA GLN A 177 3.34 -7.81 18.06
C GLN A 177 2.81 -7.57 16.66
N ALA A 178 2.67 -8.59 15.80
CA ALA A 178 2.05 -8.42 14.50
C ALA A 178 0.61 -7.91 14.61
N ASN A 179 -0.16 -8.46 15.56
CA ASN A 179 -1.50 -7.99 15.86
C ASN A 179 -1.55 -6.56 16.43
N PHE A 180 -0.57 -6.19 17.25
CA PHE A 180 -0.45 -4.82 17.76
C PHE A 180 -0.06 -3.83 16.65
N PHE A 181 0.83 -4.25 15.75
CA PHE A 181 1.31 -3.46 14.62
C PHE A 181 0.21 -3.19 13.59
N ALA A 182 -0.69 -4.17 13.37
CA ALA A 182 -1.90 -4.04 12.53
C ALA A 182 -1.59 -3.62 11.09
N ALA A 183 -0.74 -4.42 10.43
CA ALA A 183 -0.15 -4.04 9.15
C ALA A 183 -1.17 -3.83 8.02
N GLU A 184 -0.86 -2.94 7.07
CA GLU A 184 -1.62 -2.83 5.80
C GLU A 184 -1.53 -4.15 5.02
N HIS A 185 -0.31 -4.63 4.78
CA HIS A 185 -0.01 -5.90 4.15
C HIS A 185 0.79 -6.77 5.12
N LEU A 186 0.31 -7.99 5.37
CA LEU A 186 0.98 -8.99 6.19
C LEU A 186 1.32 -10.20 5.34
N GLU A 187 2.60 -10.53 5.25
CA GLU A 187 3.07 -11.77 4.65
C GLU A 187 3.47 -12.77 5.72
N ILE A 188 3.13 -14.05 5.53
CA ILE A 188 3.45 -15.11 6.48
C ILE A 188 4.21 -16.21 5.74
N GLN A 189 5.53 -16.20 5.88
CA GLN A 189 6.45 -17.12 5.24
C GLN A 189 7.02 -18.09 6.30
N CYS A 190 6.26 -19.11 6.69
CA CYS A 190 6.62 -20.07 7.74
C CYS A 190 6.40 -21.54 7.33
N GLY A 191 6.38 -21.80 6.01
CA GLY A 191 6.12 -23.13 5.46
C GLY A 191 4.73 -23.63 5.83
N ASP A 192 4.62 -24.91 6.20
CA ASP A 192 3.33 -25.55 6.54
C ASP A 192 2.60 -24.90 7.72
N GLU A 193 3.29 -24.09 8.54
CA GLU A 193 2.70 -23.40 9.69
C GLU A 193 2.04 -22.07 9.34
N SER A 194 2.31 -21.51 8.14
CA SER A 194 1.82 -20.18 7.75
C SER A 194 0.32 -20.03 7.94
N LYS A 195 -0.46 -21.04 7.54
CA LYS A 195 -1.92 -21.00 7.68
C LYS A 195 -2.37 -20.97 9.15
N ARG A 196 -1.75 -21.78 10.01
CA ARG A 196 -2.05 -21.81 11.45
C ARG A 196 -1.68 -20.49 12.14
N ILE A 197 -0.63 -19.83 11.66
CA ILE A 197 -0.23 -18.51 12.14
C ILE A 197 -1.25 -17.47 11.70
N ALA A 198 -1.67 -17.50 10.44
CA ALA A 198 -2.70 -16.60 9.89
C ALA A 198 -4.01 -16.67 10.69
N ASP A 199 -4.44 -17.86 11.11
CA ASP A 199 -5.65 -18.05 11.94
C ASP A 199 -5.56 -17.33 13.30
N ARG A 200 -4.37 -16.94 13.75
CA ARG A 200 -4.12 -16.20 15.00
C ARG A 200 -3.95 -14.71 14.79
N ILE A 201 -3.93 -14.25 13.54
CA ILE A 201 -3.88 -12.82 13.20
C ILE A 201 -5.31 -12.28 13.20
N LYS A 202 -5.50 -11.21 13.97
CA LYS A 202 -6.75 -10.47 14.16
C LYS A 202 -6.74 -9.16 13.40
N ASN A 203 -5.57 -8.53 13.27
CA ASN A 203 -5.42 -7.19 12.70
C ASN A 203 -4.40 -7.22 11.56
N ALA A 204 -4.90 -7.20 10.32
CA ALA A 204 -4.12 -6.95 9.11
C ALA A 204 -5.09 -6.50 7.98
N GLY A 205 -4.64 -5.63 7.08
CA GLY A 205 -5.45 -5.19 5.93
C GLY A 205 -5.60 -6.30 4.89
N ALA A 206 -4.48 -6.89 4.47
CA ALA A 206 -4.40 -8.06 3.60
C ALA A 206 -3.38 -9.05 4.15
N ILE A 207 -3.68 -10.35 4.06
CA ILE A 207 -2.79 -11.43 4.49
C ILE A 207 -2.39 -12.27 3.27
N PHE A 208 -1.10 -12.48 3.09
CA PHE A 208 -0.49 -13.34 2.08
C PHE A 208 0.17 -14.53 2.78
N ILE A 209 -0.17 -15.74 2.32
CA ILE A 209 0.28 -17.03 2.90
C ILE A 209 0.97 -17.84 1.81
#